data_AF-A0A8B8N8W4-F1
#
_entry.id   AF-A0A8B8N8W4-F1
#
_cell.length_a   1.000
_cell.length_b   1.000
_cell.length_c   1.000
_cell.angle_alpha   90.00
_cell.angle_beta   90.00
_cell.angle_gamma   90.00
#
_symmetry.space_group_name_H-M   'P 1'
#
loop_
_entity.id
_entity.type
_entity.pdbx_description
1 polymer ?
#
loop_
_entity_poly.entity_id
_entity_poly.type
_entity_poly.pdbx_seq_one_letter_code
_entity_poly.pdbx_strand_id
1 'polypeptide(L)'
;MAAAAAAEKKITVGVCVMEKKVLSSPMRQILDRLQAFGEFEIVIFGDKVILEDPIERWPICDCLIAFYSKGYPLDKAEAYVALRMPFLVNELKQQHLLHDRRKVYEHLEMFGIPVPRYALVNREVPYQELDYFVEEEDFVEVLGDRFWKPFVEKPIDGDNHSIMIYYPSSAGGGMKELFRKFTRFRNSS
;
A
#
# COMPACT_ATOMS: atom_id res chain seq x y z
N MET A 1 -21.05 9.10 51.64
CA MET A 1 -21.24 8.61 50.26
C MET A 1 -20.18 9.27 49.40
N ALA A 2 -19.16 8.50 48.99
CA ALA A 2 -18.19 8.98 48.01
C ALA A 2 -18.88 9.00 46.64
N ALA A 3 -18.90 10.15 45.98
CA ALA A 3 -19.31 10.22 44.58
C ALA A 3 -18.36 9.31 43.78
N ALA A 4 -18.91 8.30 43.10
CA ALA A 4 -18.16 7.58 42.09
C ALA A 4 -17.71 8.63 41.06
N ALA A 5 -16.40 8.87 40.96
CA ALA A 5 -15.85 9.65 39.87
C ALA A 5 -16.37 9.00 38.58
N ALA A 6 -17.15 9.75 37.78
CA ALA A 6 -17.54 9.27 36.47
C ALA A 6 -16.24 8.99 35.71
N ALA A 7 -15.98 7.71 35.40
CA ALA A 7 -14.81 7.35 34.63
C ALA A 7 -14.85 8.14 33.32
N GLU A 8 -13.81 8.93 33.05
CA GLU A 8 -13.71 9.67 31.80
C GLU A 8 -13.87 8.70 30.64
N LYS A 9 -14.84 8.98 29.76
CA LYS A 9 -15.11 8.15 28.59
C LYS A 9 -13.89 8.24 27.67
N LYS A 10 -13.14 7.14 27.57
CA LYS A 10 -12.01 7.02 26.66
C LYS A 10 -12.48 7.03 25.21
N ILE A 11 -11.63 7.55 24.33
CA ILE A 11 -11.84 7.51 22.87
C ILE A 11 -11.38 6.14 22.37
N THR A 12 -12.27 5.41 21.71
CA THR A 12 -11.97 4.08 21.17
C THR A 12 -11.32 4.21 19.79
N VAL A 13 -10.08 3.73 19.66
CA VAL A 13 -9.33 3.66 18.41
C VAL A 13 -9.39 2.23 17.86
N GLY A 14 -10.12 2.05 16.76
CA GLY A 14 -10.18 0.79 16.02
C GLY A 14 -8.95 0.64 15.12
N VAL A 15 -8.26 -0.49 15.22
CA VAL A 15 -7.15 -0.85 14.34
C VAL A 15 -7.61 -1.98 13.44
N CYS A 16 -8.01 -1.62 12.22
CA CYS A 16 -8.57 -2.53 11.22
C CYS A 16 -7.57 -2.74 10.09
N VAL A 17 -6.59 -3.61 10.33
CA VAL A 17 -5.57 -4.01 9.34
C VAL A 17 -5.27 -5.49 9.50
N MET A 18 -4.71 -6.11 8.46
CA MET A 18 -4.31 -7.53 8.53
C MET A 18 -3.39 -7.78 9.73
N GLU A 19 -3.53 -8.92 10.40
CA GLU A 19 -2.88 -9.22 11.67
C GLU A 19 -1.35 -9.15 11.58
N LYS A 20 -0.78 -9.58 10.45
CA LYS A 20 0.66 -9.44 10.16
C LYS A 20 1.17 -7.99 10.29
N LYS A 21 0.31 -6.99 10.05
CA LYS A 21 0.63 -5.56 10.19
C LYS A 21 0.49 -5.10 11.64
N VAL A 22 -0.58 -5.51 12.32
CA VAL A 22 -0.79 -5.20 13.74
C VAL A 22 0.34 -5.75 14.61
N LEU A 23 0.76 -6.99 14.34
CA LEU A 23 1.81 -7.67 15.10
C LEU A 23 3.23 -7.18 14.78
N SER A 24 3.40 -6.24 13.86
CA SER A 24 4.71 -5.70 13.53
C SER A 24 5.28 -4.87 14.69
N SER A 25 6.59 -4.97 14.90
CA SER A 25 7.28 -4.21 15.96
C SER A 25 6.99 -2.69 15.92
N PRO A 26 7.02 -2.02 14.74
CA PRO A 26 6.68 -0.61 14.66
C PRO A 26 5.24 -0.31 15.09
N MET A 27 4.28 -1.13 14.67
CA MET A 27 2.87 -0.92 15.02
C MET A 27 2.65 -1.07 16.53
N ARG A 28 3.19 -2.12 17.14
CA ARG A 28 3.11 -2.33 18.60
C ARG A 28 3.65 -1.11 19.37
N GLN A 29 4.82 -0.61 18.98
CA GLN A 29 5.42 0.58 19.61
C GLN A 29 4.55 1.84 19.48
N ILE A 30 3.82 2.00 18.37
CA ILE A 30 2.88 3.12 18.19
C ILE A 30 1.66 2.94 19.10
N LEU A 31 1.06 1.74 19.11
CA LEU A 31 -0.13 1.44 19.90
C LEU A 31 0.14 1.51 21.41
N ASP A 32 1.29 0.98 21.86
CA ASP A 32 1.72 1.05 23.28
C ASP A 32 1.84 2.52 23.74
N ARG A 33 2.41 3.38 22.89
CA ARG A 33 2.52 4.82 23.18
C ARG A 33 1.17 5.50 23.19
N LEU A 34 0.27 5.18 22.27
CA LEU A 34 -1.10 5.72 22.24
C LEU A 34 -1.87 5.33 23.51
N GLN A 35 -1.77 4.08 23.95
CA GLN A 35 -2.38 3.64 25.22
C GLN A 35 -1.79 4.34 26.44
N ALA A 36 -0.49 4.64 26.43
CA ALA A 36 0.17 5.31 27.55
C ALA A 36 -0.33 6.74 27.81
N PHE A 37 -1.01 7.40 26.85
CA PHE A 37 -1.68 8.69 27.09
C PHE A 37 -2.88 8.57 28.05
N GLY A 38 -3.44 7.37 28.23
CA GLY A 38 -4.57 7.14 29.14
C GLY A 38 -5.95 7.51 28.58
N GLU A 39 -6.01 8.41 27.60
CA GLU A 39 -7.24 8.90 26.95
C GLU A 39 -7.84 7.92 25.92
N PHE A 40 -7.02 6.99 25.41
CA PHE A 40 -7.40 6.08 24.33
C PHE A 40 -7.59 4.64 24.79
N GLU A 41 -8.61 3.99 24.25
CA GLU A 41 -8.79 2.54 24.28
C GLU A 41 -8.55 1.98 22.88
N ILE A 42 -7.65 0.99 22.75
CA ILE A 42 -7.31 0.42 21.43
C ILE A 42 -8.03 -0.91 21.25
N VAL A 43 -8.77 -1.02 20.15
CA VAL A 43 -9.48 -2.25 19.78
C VAL A 43 -8.95 -2.74 18.44
N ILE A 44 -8.31 -3.91 18.45
CA ILE A 44 -7.75 -4.54 17.25
C ILE A 44 -8.82 -5.42 16.60
N PHE A 45 -9.05 -5.23 15.31
CA PHE A 45 -9.97 -6.07 14.55
C PHE A 45 -9.15 -7.25 14.01
N GLY A 46 -9.41 -8.45 14.51
CA GLY A 46 -8.66 -9.64 14.08
C GLY A 46 -8.99 -10.06 12.65
N ASP A 47 -8.13 -10.88 12.03
CA ASP A 47 -8.30 -11.34 10.63
C ASP A 47 -9.65 -12.03 10.41
N LYS A 48 -10.11 -12.86 11.36
CA LYS A 48 -11.44 -13.47 11.30
C LYS A 48 -12.54 -12.42 11.17
N VAL A 49 -12.49 -11.36 11.97
CA VAL A 49 -13.48 -10.28 11.94
C VAL A 49 -13.43 -9.58 10.59
N ILE A 50 -12.24 -9.17 10.15
CA ILE A 50 -12.05 -8.40 8.92
C ILE A 50 -12.45 -9.22 7.68
N LEU A 51 -12.05 -10.49 7.61
CA LEU A 51 -12.25 -11.33 6.44
C LEU A 51 -13.62 -12.00 6.43
N GLU A 52 -14.04 -12.59 7.54
CA GLU A 52 -15.20 -13.51 7.57
C GLU A 52 -16.47 -12.85 8.09
N ASP A 53 -16.37 -12.06 9.18
CA ASP A 53 -17.57 -11.53 9.82
C ASP A 53 -18.23 -10.41 8.99
N PRO A 54 -19.57 -10.29 9.04
CA PRO A 54 -20.29 -9.17 8.45
C PRO A 54 -19.99 -7.87 9.21
N ILE A 55 -19.97 -6.73 8.51
CA ILE A 55 -19.51 -5.43 9.02
C ILE A 55 -20.33 -4.92 10.22
N GLU A 56 -21.58 -5.35 10.35
CA GLU A 56 -22.46 -4.99 11.46
C GLU A 56 -21.95 -5.56 12.79
N ARG A 57 -21.21 -6.68 12.74
CA ARG A 57 -20.63 -7.35 13.91
C ARG A 57 -19.22 -6.89 14.26
N TRP A 58 -18.61 -6.04 13.43
CA TRP A 58 -17.29 -5.52 13.73
C TRP A 58 -17.33 -4.61 14.96
N PRO A 59 -16.22 -4.50 15.71
CA PRO A 59 -16.17 -3.64 16.88
C PRO A 59 -16.51 -2.18 16.53
N ILE A 60 -17.13 -1.47 17.47
CA ILE A 60 -17.43 -0.04 17.33
C ILE A 60 -16.20 0.76 17.79
N CYS A 61 -15.86 1.82 17.07
CA CYS A 61 -14.79 2.73 17.43
C CYS A 61 -15.17 4.17 17.10
N ASP A 62 -14.55 5.12 17.80
CA ASP A 62 -14.70 6.55 17.55
C ASP A 62 -13.74 7.00 16.42
N CYS A 63 -12.53 6.44 16.40
CA CYS A 63 -11.51 6.68 15.37
C CYS A 63 -11.07 5.35 14.73
N LEU A 64 -10.77 5.35 13.44
CA LEU A 64 -10.34 4.16 12.70
C LEU A 64 -8.97 4.38 12.05
N ILE A 65 -8.03 3.48 12.38
CA ILE A 65 -6.78 3.27 11.65
C ILE A 65 -6.97 2.04 10.76
N ALA A 66 -7.06 2.27 9.46
CA ALA A 66 -7.20 1.21 8.47
C ALA A 66 -6.35 1.53 7.25
N PHE A 67 -5.62 0.53 6.76
CA PHE A 67 -4.83 0.64 5.55
C PHE A 67 -4.65 -0.71 4.84
N TYR A 68 -4.64 -0.65 3.52
CA TYR A 68 -4.52 -1.81 2.66
C TYR A 68 -3.18 -2.54 2.87
N SER A 69 -3.27 -3.86 2.80
CA SER A 69 -2.14 -4.71 2.45
C SER A 69 -2.66 -5.94 1.70
N LYS A 70 -1.76 -6.69 1.05
CA LYS A 70 -2.16 -7.86 0.26
C LYS A 70 -3.14 -8.77 1.01
N GLY A 71 -4.35 -8.94 0.46
CA GLY A 71 -5.44 -9.75 1.02
C GLY A 71 -6.43 -8.98 1.91
N TYR A 72 -6.21 -7.69 2.17
CA TYR A 72 -7.11 -6.86 2.95
C TYR A 72 -8.38 -6.49 2.15
N PRO A 73 -9.59 -6.68 2.72
CA PRO A 73 -10.84 -6.39 2.03
C PRO A 73 -11.20 -4.90 2.15
N LEU A 74 -10.56 -4.06 1.34
CA LEU A 74 -10.74 -2.60 1.38
C LEU A 74 -12.22 -2.20 1.22
N ASP A 75 -12.95 -2.82 0.29
CA ASP A 75 -14.38 -2.57 0.07
C ASP A 75 -15.23 -2.84 1.34
N LYS A 76 -14.90 -3.90 2.11
CA LYS A 76 -15.60 -4.17 3.39
C LYS A 76 -15.28 -3.09 4.43
N ALA A 77 -14.04 -2.63 4.48
CA ALA A 77 -13.66 -1.55 5.39
C ALA A 77 -14.37 -0.23 5.04
N GLU A 78 -14.50 0.10 3.75
CA GLU A 78 -15.28 1.25 3.29
C GLU A 78 -16.76 1.12 3.67
N ALA A 79 -17.35 -0.05 3.51
CA ALA A 79 -18.73 -0.31 3.91
C ALA A 79 -18.91 -0.17 5.43
N TYR A 80 -17.96 -0.65 6.24
CA TYR A 80 -17.95 -0.42 7.69
C TYR A 80 -17.89 1.07 8.03
N VAL A 81 -17.03 1.84 7.35
CA VAL A 81 -16.92 3.28 7.54
C VAL A 81 -18.23 3.99 7.18
N ALA A 82 -18.88 3.62 6.09
CA ALA A 82 -20.18 4.19 5.72
C ALA A 82 -21.28 3.85 6.75
N LEU A 83 -21.22 2.67 7.36
CA LEU A 83 -22.17 2.23 8.39
C LEU A 83 -21.96 2.92 9.74
N ARG A 84 -20.70 3.08 10.16
CA ARG A 84 -20.34 3.49 11.53
C ARG A 84 -19.83 4.92 11.65
N MET A 85 -19.42 5.53 10.54
CA MET A 85 -18.92 6.90 10.44
C MET A 85 -17.84 7.27 11.49
N PRO A 86 -16.80 6.44 11.72
CA PRO A 86 -15.72 6.81 12.62
C PRO A 86 -14.86 7.93 12.01
N PHE A 87 -14.12 8.65 12.85
CA PHE A 87 -13.08 9.55 12.37
C PHE A 87 -11.94 8.75 11.72
N LEU A 88 -11.61 9.03 10.46
CA LEU A 88 -10.57 8.32 9.73
C LEU A 88 -9.20 8.97 9.95
N VAL A 89 -8.22 8.16 10.38
CA VAL A 89 -6.81 8.60 10.38
C VAL A 89 -6.22 8.55 8.98
N ASN A 90 -6.63 7.58 8.17
CA ASN A 90 -6.27 7.48 6.75
C ASN A 90 -7.55 7.34 5.92
N GLU A 91 -7.66 8.15 4.87
CA GLU A 91 -8.74 7.99 3.89
C GLU A 91 -8.65 6.62 3.21
N LEU A 92 -9.76 5.90 3.11
CA LEU A 92 -9.80 4.56 2.52
C LEU A 92 -9.88 4.61 0.99
N LYS A 93 -10.73 5.47 0.46
CA LYS A 93 -10.97 5.60 -0.99
C LYS A 93 -9.68 5.90 -1.77
N GLN A 94 -8.82 6.73 -1.20
CA GLN A 94 -7.55 7.09 -1.82
C GLN A 94 -6.57 5.92 -1.89
N GLN A 95 -6.75 4.86 -1.11
CA GLN A 95 -5.85 3.71 -1.12
C GLN A 95 -6.01 2.87 -2.38
N HIS A 96 -7.18 2.89 -3.03
CA HIS A 96 -7.35 2.27 -4.35
C HIS A 96 -6.41 2.84 -5.41
N LEU A 97 -6.02 4.12 -5.27
CA LEU A 97 -5.05 4.77 -6.15
C LEU A 97 -3.70 4.04 -6.12
N LEU A 98 -3.31 3.53 -4.95
CA LEU A 98 -1.97 2.98 -4.71
C LEU A 98 -1.72 1.65 -5.44
N HIS A 99 -2.77 0.99 -5.94
CA HIS A 99 -2.64 -0.24 -6.74
C HIS A 99 -2.26 0.01 -8.20
N ASP A 100 -2.46 1.21 -8.72
CA ASP A 100 -2.15 1.54 -10.11
C ASP A 100 -1.09 2.63 -10.16
N ARG A 101 0.14 2.25 -10.51
CA ARG A 101 1.28 3.18 -10.57
C ARG A 101 1.03 4.34 -11.53
N ARG A 102 0.21 4.15 -12.57
CA ARG A 102 -0.14 5.20 -13.53
C ARG A 102 -0.96 6.27 -12.84
N LYS A 103 -2.00 5.87 -12.11
CA LYS A 103 -2.84 6.78 -11.34
C LYS A 103 -2.06 7.50 -10.24
N VAL A 104 -1.11 6.83 -9.60
CA VAL A 104 -0.20 7.48 -8.64
C VAL A 104 0.60 8.59 -9.34
N TYR A 105 1.19 8.32 -10.50
CA TYR A 105 1.98 9.31 -11.24
C TYR A 105 1.12 10.48 -11.72
N GLU A 106 -0.04 10.20 -12.32
CA GLU A 106 -1.02 11.22 -12.73
C GLU A 106 -1.42 12.12 -11.55
N HIS A 107 -1.63 11.54 -10.37
CA HIS A 107 -1.99 12.29 -9.18
C HIS A 107 -0.85 13.18 -8.69
N LEU A 108 0.40 12.68 -8.69
CA LEU A 108 1.58 13.46 -8.34
C LEU A 108 1.76 14.65 -9.30
N GLU A 109 1.65 14.41 -10.60
CA GLU A 109 1.76 15.45 -11.64
C GLU A 109 0.67 16.50 -11.51
N MET A 110 -0.57 16.10 -11.23
CA MET A 110 -1.70 17.01 -10.99
C MET A 110 -1.43 17.99 -9.84
N PHE A 111 -0.67 17.57 -8.83
CA PHE A 111 -0.24 18.43 -7.71
C PHE A 111 1.11 19.12 -7.94
N GLY A 112 1.67 19.05 -9.15
CA GLY A 112 2.94 19.68 -9.51
C GLY A 112 4.15 19.03 -8.83
N ILE A 113 4.02 17.78 -8.38
CA ILE A 113 5.14 17.02 -7.78
C ILE A 113 5.95 16.41 -8.93
N PRO A 114 7.26 16.72 -9.04
CA PRO A 114 8.09 16.17 -10.10
C PRO A 114 8.17 14.63 -10.03
N VAL A 115 7.95 13.97 -11.16
CA VAL A 115 8.13 12.53 -11.34
C VAL A 115 9.22 12.25 -12.38
N PRO A 116 9.89 11.07 -12.35
CA PRO A 116 10.80 10.68 -13.43
C PRO A 116 10.05 10.63 -14.76
N ARG A 117 10.68 11.07 -15.85
CA ARG A 117 10.14 10.89 -17.21
C ARG A 117 9.79 9.42 -17.42
N TYR A 118 8.58 9.16 -17.90
CA TYR A 118 8.04 7.83 -18.08
C TYR A 118 7.18 7.75 -19.34
N ALA A 119 6.99 6.55 -19.85
CA ALA A 119 6.02 6.23 -20.87
C ALA A 119 5.25 4.97 -20.48
N LEU A 120 4.04 4.82 -21.02
CA LEU A 120 3.17 3.69 -20.75
C LEU A 120 3.19 2.74 -21.94
N VAL A 121 3.45 1.46 -21.67
CA VAL A 121 3.38 0.39 -22.67
C VAL A 121 2.31 -0.59 -22.21
N ASN A 122 1.17 -0.60 -22.90
CA ASN A 122 0.04 -1.47 -22.54
C ASN A 122 0.01 -2.65 -23.52
N ARG A 123 0.13 -3.87 -22.96
CA ARG A 123 0.01 -5.13 -23.71
C ARG A 123 -1.21 -5.89 -23.21
N GLU A 124 -2.06 -6.34 -24.12
CA GLU A 124 -3.23 -7.19 -23.83
C GLU A 124 -2.81 -8.65 -23.66
N VAL A 125 -1.77 -9.08 -24.37
CA VAL A 125 -1.20 -10.43 -24.32
C VAL A 125 0.32 -10.39 -24.15
N PRO A 126 0.93 -11.43 -23.56
CA PRO A 126 2.38 -11.54 -23.49
C PRO A 126 3.02 -11.45 -24.88
N TYR A 127 4.13 -10.72 -24.99
CA TYR A 127 4.88 -10.53 -26.23
C TYR A 127 4.10 -9.89 -27.40
N GLN A 128 3.01 -9.17 -27.10
CA GLN A 128 2.31 -8.38 -28.11
C GLN A 128 3.28 -7.38 -28.77
N GLU A 129 3.40 -7.47 -30.10
CA GLU A 129 4.03 -6.44 -30.92
C GLU A 129 3.13 -5.20 -30.94
N LEU A 130 3.73 -4.05 -30.68
CA LEU A 130 3.03 -2.77 -30.63
C LEU A 130 3.69 -1.84 -31.65
N ASP A 131 2.90 -1.26 -32.53
CA ASP A 131 3.36 -0.33 -33.58
C ASP A 131 4.04 0.93 -33.02
N TYR A 132 3.69 1.31 -31.79
CA TYR A 132 4.26 2.47 -31.08
C TYR A 132 5.44 2.13 -30.15
N PHE A 133 5.89 0.87 -30.10
CA PHE A 133 6.98 0.42 -29.24
C PHE A 133 8.11 -0.18 -30.07
N VAL A 134 9.30 0.39 -29.94
CA VAL A 134 10.53 -0.13 -30.56
C VAL A 134 11.52 -0.47 -29.46
N GLU A 135 12.12 -1.66 -29.52
CA GLU A 135 13.19 -2.09 -28.62
C GLU A 135 14.46 -2.31 -29.42
N GLU A 136 15.52 -1.59 -29.04
CA GLU A 136 16.85 -1.67 -29.64
C GLU A 136 17.88 -2.05 -28.56
N GLU A 137 19.12 -2.29 -28.97
CA GLU A 137 20.16 -2.78 -28.06
C GLU A 137 20.37 -1.88 -26.84
N ASP A 138 20.36 -0.56 -27.01
CA ASP A 138 20.68 0.41 -25.95
C ASP A 138 19.55 1.39 -25.61
N PHE A 139 18.38 1.25 -26.22
CA PHE A 139 17.23 2.10 -25.91
C PHE A 139 15.89 1.40 -26.21
N VAL A 140 14.83 1.94 -25.64
CA VAL A 140 13.45 1.71 -26.09
C VAL A 140 12.84 3.02 -26.56
N GLU A 141 11.94 2.98 -27.53
CA GLU A 141 11.18 4.12 -28.01
C GLU A 141 9.69 3.85 -27.83
N VAL A 142 8.98 4.78 -27.21
CA VAL A 142 7.54 4.68 -26.96
C VAL A 142 6.87 5.93 -27.50
N LEU A 143 6.02 5.80 -28.52
CA LEU A 143 5.34 6.92 -29.19
C LEU A 143 6.32 8.02 -29.66
N GLY A 144 7.50 7.62 -30.15
CA GLY A 144 8.56 8.54 -30.58
C GLY A 144 9.47 9.05 -29.45
N ASP A 145 9.15 8.78 -28.17
CA ASP A 145 9.98 9.19 -27.04
C ASP A 145 11.01 8.13 -26.68
N ARG A 146 12.31 8.47 -26.77
CA ARG A 146 13.42 7.53 -26.58
C ARG A 146 13.90 7.48 -25.13
N PHE A 147 14.09 6.28 -24.61
CA PHE A 147 14.62 5.98 -23.30
C PHE A 147 15.91 5.17 -23.45
N TRP A 148 17.05 5.84 -23.32
CA TRP A 148 18.36 5.20 -23.33
C TRP A 148 18.60 4.42 -22.04
N LYS A 149 19.30 3.30 -22.15
CA LYS A 149 19.78 2.57 -20.97
C LYS A 149 20.82 3.44 -20.21
N PRO A 150 20.75 3.51 -18.87
CA PRO A 150 19.88 2.71 -18.03
C PRO A 150 18.47 3.30 -17.88
N PHE A 151 17.45 2.43 -17.98
CA PHE A 151 16.07 2.75 -17.68
C PHE A 151 15.43 1.69 -16.77
N VAL A 152 14.28 2.04 -16.19
CA VAL A 152 13.55 1.19 -15.25
C VAL A 152 12.19 0.81 -15.84
N GLU A 153 11.88 -0.48 -15.90
CA GLU A 153 10.54 -0.99 -16.22
C GLU A 153 9.84 -1.38 -14.92
N LYS A 154 8.59 -0.94 -14.77
CA LYS A 154 7.75 -1.23 -13.61
C LYS A 154 6.41 -1.80 -14.09
N PRO A 155 5.91 -2.89 -13.48
CA PRO A 155 4.54 -3.32 -13.68
C PRO A 155 3.57 -2.21 -13.27
N ILE A 156 2.44 -2.12 -13.99
CA ILE A 156 1.36 -1.17 -13.67
C ILE A 156 0.83 -1.42 -12.25
N ASP A 157 0.71 -2.70 -11.87
CA ASP A 157 0.30 -3.11 -10.53
C ASP A 157 1.32 -2.64 -9.47
N GLY A 158 0.85 -1.79 -8.55
CA GLY A 158 1.60 -1.25 -7.43
C GLY A 158 2.08 -2.31 -6.43
N ASP A 159 1.36 -3.41 -6.31
CA ASP A 159 1.71 -4.56 -5.46
C ASP A 159 2.65 -5.55 -6.14
N ASN A 160 2.85 -5.44 -7.45
CA ASN A 160 3.88 -6.17 -8.16
C ASN A 160 5.23 -5.45 -8.04
N HIS A 161 6.19 -6.14 -7.43
CA HIS A 161 7.52 -5.63 -7.10
C HIS A 161 8.61 -6.15 -8.03
N SER A 162 8.27 -6.90 -9.09
CA SER A 162 9.22 -7.30 -10.14
C SER A 162 9.56 -6.10 -11.01
N ILE A 163 10.49 -5.29 -10.52
CA ILE A 163 10.95 -4.06 -11.19
C ILE A 163 12.25 -4.38 -11.91
N MET A 164 12.35 -4.04 -13.19
CA MET A 164 13.53 -4.33 -13.99
C MET A 164 14.37 -3.07 -14.19
N ILE A 165 15.69 -3.23 -14.13
CA ILE A 165 16.66 -2.19 -14.51
C ILE A 165 17.47 -2.74 -15.66
N TYR A 166 17.51 -2.02 -16.78
CA TYR A 166 18.29 -2.37 -17.96
C TYR A 166 19.57 -1.55 -17.99
N TYR A 167 20.71 -2.18 -18.28
CA TYR A 167 22.01 -1.49 -18.33
C TYR A 167 22.49 -1.36 -19.77
N PRO A 168 23.20 -0.26 -20.11
CA PRO A 168 23.70 -0.06 -21.45
C PRO A 168 24.83 -1.04 -21.76
N SER A 169 25.01 -1.38 -23.03
CA SER A 169 26.10 -2.23 -23.54
C SER A 169 27.48 -1.66 -23.16
N SER A 170 27.61 -0.34 -23.09
CA SER A 170 28.84 0.34 -22.63
C SER A 170 29.23 0.02 -21.18
N ALA A 171 28.28 -0.47 -20.37
CA ALA A 171 28.50 -0.89 -18.99
C ALA A 171 28.47 -2.42 -18.82
N GLY A 172 28.57 -3.18 -19.91
CA GLY A 172 28.49 -4.64 -19.94
C GLY A 172 27.09 -5.20 -20.21
N GLY A 173 26.10 -4.33 -20.44
CA GLY A 173 24.73 -4.72 -20.80
C GLY A 173 24.00 -5.50 -19.71
N GLY A 174 22.96 -6.22 -20.13
CA GLY A 174 22.15 -7.06 -19.27
C GLY A 174 21.09 -6.30 -18.48
N MET A 175 20.44 -7.01 -17.56
CA MET A 175 19.36 -6.49 -16.75
C MET A 175 19.40 -7.02 -15.32
N LYS A 176 18.80 -6.28 -14.40
CA LYS A 176 18.63 -6.67 -13.00
C LYS A 176 17.17 -6.57 -12.61
N GLU A 177 16.61 -7.70 -12.20
CA GLU A 177 15.32 -7.73 -11.52
C GLU A 177 15.50 -7.39 -10.04
N LEU A 178 14.76 -6.38 -9.58
CA LEU A 178 14.55 -6.12 -8.17
C LEU A 178 13.42 -7.02 -7.69
N PHE A 179 13.63 -7.66 -6.54
CA PHE A 179 12.62 -8.46 -5.89
C PHE A 179 12.38 -7.95 -4.48
N ARG A 180 11.20 -8.27 -3.94
CA ARG A 180 10.90 -8.00 -2.53
C ARG A 180 11.92 -8.71 -1.65
N LYS A 181 12.69 -7.94 -0.86
CA LYS A 181 13.72 -8.49 0.05
C LYS A 181 13.15 -9.64 0.88
N PHE A 182 13.68 -10.84 0.68
CA PHE A 182 13.41 -11.99 1.55
C PHE A 182 14.28 -11.88 2.79
N THR A 183 13.67 -11.89 3.98
CA THR A 183 14.41 -12.04 5.23
C THR A 183 14.85 -13.49 5.32
N ARG A 184 16.15 -13.79 5.11
CA ARG A 184 16.71 -15.09 5.50
C ARG A 184 16.64 -15.18 7.02
N PHE A 185 15.76 -16.01 7.55
CA PHE A 185 15.90 -16.46 8.93
C PHE A 185 17.20 -17.26 9.02
N ARG A 186 18.22 -16.72 9.68
CA ARG A 186 19.36 -17.51 10.15
C ARG A 186 18.81 -18.39 11.27
N ASN A 187 18.56 -19.67 10.97
CA ASN A 187 18.52 -20.67 12.02
C ASN A 187 19.95 -20.77 12.57
N SER A 188 20.19 -20.16 13.72
CA SER A 188 21.29 -20.55 14.59
C SER A 188 20.91 -21.89 15.21
N SER A 189 21.57 -22.95 14.75
CA SER A 189 21.70 -24.21 15.46
C SER A 189 22.36 -24.02 16.82
#